data_AF-A0A8X6SBQ8-F1
#
_entry.id   AF-A0A8X6SBQ8-F1
#
_cell.length_a   1.000
_cell.length_b   1.000
_cell.length_c   1.000
_cell.angle_alpha   90.00
_cell.angle_beta   90.00
_cell.angle_gamma   90.00
#
_symmetry.space_group_name_H-M   'P 1'
#
loop_
_entity.id
_entity.type
_entity.pdbx_description
1 polymer ?
#
loop_
_entity_poly.entity_id
_entity_poly.type
_entity_poly.pdbx_seq_one_letter_code
_entity_poly.pdbx_strand_id
1 'polypeptide(L)'
;MLSGNLFLEVSSAKQAQLDVTVAPHSILNFSRGVISPAEFLNVSTEEIKENMKAQKVCDVRRITIRRDGQVLKTKHLILTFSTLDLPQTVKMAYIRCPVRPYIHNPLRCFQCQRYSHSKYVCRGRPTCPRCGESGYNSADCTKK
;
A
#
# COMPACT_ATOMS: atom_id res chain seq x y z
N MET A 1 -22.63 -15.47 13.95
CA MET A 1 -22.23 -16.27 15.12
C MET A 1 -21.96 -17.68 14.64
N LEU A 2 -20.98 -18.36 15.27
CA LEU A 2 -20.24 -19.57 14.86
C LEU A 2 -19.14 -19.26 13.82
N SER A 3 -17.85 -19.54 14.02
CA SER A 3 -17.09 -20.11 15.14
C SER A 3 -15.61 -19.87 14.77
N GLY A 4 -14.85 -19.10 15.54
CA GLY A 4 -13.77 -19.67 16.36
C GLY A 4 -12.47 -19.82 15.57
N ASN A 5 -11.69 -18.74 15.41
CA ASN A 5 -10.28 -18.86 15.01
C ASN A 5 -9.52 -19.41 16.21
N LEU A 6 -9.13 -20.68 16.15
CA LEU A 6 -8.24 -21.30 17.11
C LEU A 6 -6.82 -20.73 16.86
N PHE A 7 -6.45 -19.70 17.61
CA PHE A 7 -5.05 -19.29 17.71
C PHE A 7 -4.35 -20.30 18.62
N LEU A 8 -3.56 -21.19 18.03
CA LEU A 8 -2.61 -22.01 18.78
C LEU A 8 -1.33 -21.20 18.96
N GLU A 9 -1.05 -20.79 20.19
CA GLU A 9 0.27 -20.32 20.58
C GLU A 9 1.17 -21.55 20.77
N VAL A 10 2.01 -21.83 19.78
CA VAL A 10 2.93 -22.98 19.82
C VAL A 10 4.19 -22.56 20.56
N SER A 11 4.28 -22.96 21.83
CA SER A 11 5.43 -22.70 22.71
C SER A 11 6.52 -23.79 22.64
N SER A 12 6.28 -24.91 21.95
CA SER A 12 7.29 -25.96 21.72
C SER A 12 6.88 -26.93 20.60
N ALA A 13 7.85 -27.32 19.76
CA ALA A 13 7.69 -28.23 18.61
C ALA A 13 7.37 -29.70 18.98
N LYS A 14 7.36 -30.07 20.27
CA LYS A 14 7.22 -31.48 20.70
C LYS A 14 5.79 -32.01 20.78
N GLN A 15 4.76 -31.19 20.61
CA GLN A 15 3.38 -31.57 20.96
C GLN A 15 2.57 -32.18 19.81
N ALA A 16 3.07 -32.15 18.58
CA ALA A 16 2.50 -32.86 17.43
C ALA A 16 3.60 -33.14 16.40
N GLN A 17 3.73 -34.38 15.91
CA GLN A 17 4.59 -34.74 14.77
C GLN A 17 3.96 -34.27 13.44
N LEU A 18 3.58 -32.98 13.38
CA LEU A 18 3.20 -32.32 12.14
C LEU A 18 4.37 -31.43 11.73
N ASP A 19 4.82 -31.56 10.50
CA ASP A 19 5.74 -30.59 9.90
C ASP A 19 5.00 -29.26 9.72
N VAL A 20 5.07 -28.40 10.73
CA VAL A 20 4.48 -27.07 10.69
C VAL A 20 5.43 -26.12 9.94
N THR A 21 5.02 -25.67 8.75
CA THR A 21 5.74 -24.60 8.03
C THR A 21 5.16 -23.25 8.45
N VAL A 22 5.95 -22.46 9.19
CA VAL A 22 5.59 -21.09 9.57
C VAL A 22 6.07 -20.11 8.50
N ALA A 23 5.13 -19.43 7.84
CA ALA A 23 5.44 -18.36 6.90
C ALA A 23 4.91 -17.01 7.43
N PRO A 24 5.64 -15.90 7.22
CA PRO A 24 5.15 -14.59 7.60
C PRO A 24 3.84 -14.28 6.85
N HIS A 25 2.89 -13.66 7.56
CA HIS A 25 1.66 -13.21 6.94
C HIS A 25 1.98 -12.19 5.85
N SER A 26 1.37 -12.38 4.68
CA SER A 26 1.63 -11.62 3.45
C SER A 26 1.39 -10.10 3.52
N ILE A 27 0.88 -9.58 4.65
CA ILE A 27 0.43 -8.19 4.80
C ILE A 27 0.81 -7.63 6.17
N LEU A 28 0.57 -8.37 7.25
CA LEU A 28 0.74 -7.87 8.62
C LEU A 28 2.20 -7.72 9.06
N ASN A 29 3.13 -8.44 8.41
CA ASN A 29 4.54 -8.44 8.78
C ASN A 29 5.39 -7.44 7.99
N PHE A 30 4.76 -6.37 7.47
CA PHE A 30 5.43 -5.36 6.66
C PHE A 30 5.04 -3.94 7.09
N SER A 31 6.03 -3.07 7.20
CA SER A 31 5.83 -1.63 7.34
C SER A 31 6.13 -0.92 6.02
N ARG A 32 5.50 0.23 5.80
CA ARG A 32 5.67 1.01 4.56
C ARG A 32 6.01 2.45 4.87
N GLY A 33 7.03 2.95 4.19
CA GLY A 33 7.53 4.30 4.37
C GLY A 33 7.72 5.03 3.04
N VAL A 34 7.70 6.35 3.08
CA VAL A 34 7.96 7.24 1.95
C VAL A 34 9.27 7.96 2.18
N ILE A 35 10.15 7.89 1.20
CA ILE A 35 11.34 8.74 1.08
C ILE A 35 11.22 9.63 -0.16
N SER A 36 11.90 10.77 -0.15
CA SER A 36 11.79 11.76 -1.24
C SER A 36 13.13 12.27 -1.78
N PRO A 37 14.11 11.39 -2.07
CA PRO A 37 15.41 11.84 -2.56
C PRO A 37 15.31 12.26 -4.02
N ALA A 38 15.74 13.49 -4.34
CA ALA A 38 15.61 14.06 -5.67
C ALA A 38 16.60 13.43 -6.68
N GLU A 39 17.73 12.96 -6.16
CA GLU A 39 18.87 12.39 -6.89
C GLU A 39 18.49 11.08 -7.60
N PHE A 40 17.49 10.35 -7.07
CA PHE A 40 17.06 9.07 -7.61
C PHE A 40 15.83 9.18 -8.51
N LEU A 41 15.55 10.35 -9.11
CA LEU A 41 14.39 10.52 -10.00
C LEU A 41 14.43 9.57 -11.22
N ASN A 42 15.63 9.39 -11.79
CA ASN A 42 15.84 8.66 -13.03
C ASN A 42 16.29 7.20 -12.83
N VAL A 43 16.57 6.80 -11.59
CA VAL A 43 17.02 5.44 -11.25
C VAL A 43 15.84 4.47 -11.26
N SER A 44 16.09 3.24 -11.74
CA SER A 44 15.07 2.19 -11.80
C SER A 44 14.66 1.72 -10.40
N THR A 45 13.42 1.25 -10.23
CA THR A 45 12.93 0.77 -8.93
C THR A 45 13.60 -0.55 -8.54
N GLU A 46 14.00 -1.34 -9.52
CA GLU A 46 14.65 -2.65 -9.38
C GLU A 46 16.06 -2.48 -8.83
N GLU A 47 16.82 -1.55 -9.38
CA GLU A 47 18.16 -1.21 -8.90
C GLU A 47 18.13 -0.65 -7.47
N ILE A 48 17.16 0.23 -7.16
CA ILE A 48 16.98 0.74 -5.80
C ILE A 48 16.65 -0.40 -4.84
N LYS A 49 15.75 -1.31 -5.24
CA LYS A 49 15.36 -2.47 -4.44
C LYS A 49 16.57 -3.35 -4.12
N GLU A 50 17.39 -3.67 -5.12
CA GLU A 50 18.59 -4.50 -4.94
C GLU A 50 19.57 -3.89 -3.93
N ASN A 51 19.88 -2.60 -4.09
CA ASN A 51 20.81 -1.88 -3.22
C ASN A 51 20.28 -1.70 -1.78
N MET A 52 18.96 -1.73 -1.58
CA MET A 52 18.34 -1.52 -0.27
C MET A 52 17.96 -2.82 0.46
N LYS A 53 18.18 -4.00 -0.13
CA LYS A 53 17.90 -5.30 0.51
C LYS A 53 18.58 -5.46 1.88
N ALA A 54 19.81 -4.96 2.02
CA ALA A 54 20.56 -5.01 3.28
C ALA A 54 19.84 -4.29 4.44
N GLN A 55 19.01 -3.29 4.13
CA GLN A 55 18.20 -2.54 5.09
C GLN A 55 16.77 -3.08 5.21
N LYS A 56 16.57 -4.36 4.87
CA LYS A 56 15.28 -5.08 4.97
C LYS A 56 14.17 -4.50 4.08
N VAL A 57 14.53 -3.77 3.02
CA VAL A 57 13.56 -3.35 1.99
C VAL A 57 13.25 -4.54 1.09
N CYS A 58 11.98 -4.95 1.04
CA CYS A 58 11.50 -6.07 0.23
C CYS A 58 10.78 -5.64 -1.04
N ASP A 59 10.30 -4.39 -1.10
CA ASP A 59 9.67 -3.84 -2.29
C ASP A 59 9.83 -2.31 -2.39
N VAL A 60 9.89 -1.81 -3.62
CA VAL A 60 10.07 -0.38 -3.92
C VAL A 60 9.09 0.03 -5.00
N ARG A 61 8.27 1.04 -4.72
CA ARG A 61 7.30 1.58 -5.67
C ARG A 61 7.44 3.07 -5.82
N ARG A 62 7.60 3.56 -7.06
CA ARG A 62 7.62 5.00 -7.35
C ARG A 62 6.21 5.57 -7.42
N ILE A 63 6.00 6.71 -6.77
CA ILE A 63 4.75 7.47 -6.92
C ILE A 63 4.83 8.21 -8.25
N THR A 64 3.81 8.03 -9.10
CA THR A 64 3.66 8.75 -10.37
C THR A 64 2.43 9.64 -10.32
N ILE A 65 2.49 10.74 -11.06
CA ILE A 65 1.38 11.69 -11.19
C ILE A 65 0.97 11.69 -12.66
N ARG A 66 -0.34 11.73 -12.92
CA ARG A 66 -0.87 11.96 -14.26
C ARG A 66 -1.18 13.45 -14.43
N ARG A 67 -0.55 14.11 -15.41
CA ARG A 67 -0.86 15.48 -15.84
C ARG A 67 -0.96 15.49 -17.36
N ASP A 68 -2.02 16.10 -17.90
CA ASP A 68 -2.23 16.26 -19.34
C ASP A 68 -2.11 14.94 -20.14
N GLY A 69 -2.62 13.85 -19.58
CA GLY A 69 -2.57 12.52 -20.19
C GLY A 69 -1.21 11.79 -20.08
N GLN A 70 -0.17 12.47 -19.59
CA GLN A 70 1.17 11.90 -19.43
C GLN A 70 1.43 11.42 -17.99
N VAL A 71 2.18 10.32 -17.86
CA VAL A 71 2.60 9.77 -16.56
C VAL A 71 3.97 10.34 -16.19
N LEU A 72 4.00 11.23 -15.20
CA LEU A 72 5.20 11.86 -14.70
C LEU A 72 5.75 11.09 -13.49
N LYS A 73 7.05 10.78 -13.53
CA LYS A 73 7.79 10.21 -12.40
C LYS A 73 7.99 11.29 -11.34
N THR A 74 7.80 10.95 -10.06
CA THR A 74 8.15 11.84 -8.95
C THR A 74 9.40 11.33 -8.21
N LYS A 75 9.97 12.19 -7.37
CA LYS A 75 11.04 11.85 -6.43
C LYS A 75 10.59 10.97 -5.26
N HIS A 76 9.29 10.75 -5.10
CA HIS A 76 8.74 10.03 -3.97
C HIS A 76 8.74 8.52 -4.24
N LEU A 77 9.39 7.79 -3.34
CA LEU A 77 9.48 6.34 -3.36
C LEU A 77 8.80 5.79 -2.11
N ILE A 78 7.99 4.76 -2.31
CA ILE A 78 7.42 3.96 -1.24
C ILE A 78 8.32 2.75 -1.07
N LEU A 79 8.88 2.60 0.11
CA LEU A 79 9.65 1.44 0.53
C LEU A 79 8.76 0.54 1.38
N THR A 80 8.74 -0.75 1.07
CA THR A 80 8.14 -1.78 1.93
C THR A 80 9.27 -2.50 2.65
N PHE A 81 9.20 -2.52 3.98
CA PHE A 81 10.18 -3.18 4.83
C PHE A 81 9.58 -4.48 5.35
N SER A 82 10.40 -5.54 5.46
CA SER A 82 10.00 -6.80 6.10
C SER A 82 10.11 -6.74 7.63
N THR A 83 9.88 -5.55 8.21
CA THR A 83 9.90 -5.28 9.66
C THR A 83 8.57 -4.65 10.06
N LEU A 84 8.11 -4.94 11.28
CA LEU A 84 6.90 -4.35 11.85
C LEU A 84 7.09 -2.86 12.15
N ASP A 85 8.24 -2.52 12.74
CA ASP A 85 8.58 -1.14 13.03
C ASP A 85 9.14 -0.44 11.79
N LEU A 86 8.64 0.77 11.57
CA LEU A 86 9.12 1.63 10.49
C LEU A 86 10.41 2.35 10.94
N PRO A 87 11.55 2.15 10.25
CA PRO A 87 12.76 2.89 10.56
C PRO A 87 12.54 4.39 10.32
N GLN A 88 13.03 5.26 11.21
CA GLN A 88 12.92 6.72 11.05
C GLN A 88 13.79 7.26 9.91
N THR A 89 14.91 6.60 9.62
CA THR A 89 15.84 6.99 8.56
C THR A 89 16.42 5.77 7.86
N VAL A 90 16.68 5.89 6.57
CA VAL A 90 17.42 4.89 5.77
C VAL A 90 18.61 5.55 5.11
N LYS A 91 19.67 4.76 4.86
CA LYS A 91 20.83 5.23 4.12
C LYS A 91 20.69 4.81 2.67
N MET A 92 20.74 5.75 1.74
CA MET A 92 20.64 5.45 0.31
C MET A 92 21.90 6.00 -0.35
N ALA A 93 22.77 5.09 -0.82
CA ALA A 93 24.17 5.38 -1.14
C ALA A 93 24.87 6.11 0.03
N TYR A 94 25.16 7.40 -0.12
CA TYR A 94 25.82 8.24 0.90
C TYR A 94 24.86 9.22 1.60
N ILE A 95 23.57 9.20 1.25
CA ILE A 95 22.57 10.15 1.75
C ILE A 95 21.75 9.48 2.86
N ARG A 96 21.50 10.22 3.94
CA ARG A 96 20.55 9.82 4.99
C ARG A 96 19.17 10.36 4.64
N CYS A 97 18.24 9.48 4.30
CA CYS A 97 16.88 9.84 3.94
C CYS A 97 15.93 9.65 5.12
N PRO A 98 15.20 10.68 5.55
CA PRO A 98 14.13 10.51 6.53
C PRO A 98 12.97 9.73 5.90
N VAL A 99 12.42 8.80 6.66
CA VAL A 99 11.30 7.95 6.25
C VAL A 99 10.03 8.45 6.93
N ARG A 100 9.00 8.72 6.14
CA ARG A 100 7.67 9.08 6.64
C ARG A 100 6.73 7.89 6.52
N PRO A 101 5.84 7.62 7.48
CA PRO A 101 4.83 6.57 7.31
C PRO A 101 4.03 6.74 6.02
N TYR A 102 3.87 5.65 5.26
CA TYR A 102 3.04 5.65 4.07
C TYR A 102 1.57 5.46 4.45
N ILE A 103 0.76 6.50 4.23
CA ILE A 103 -0.69 6.44 4.37
C ILE A 103 -1.27 6.19 2.98
N HIS A 104 -1.95 5.05 2.82
CA HIS A 104 -2.59 4.71 1.55
C HIS A 104 -3.77 5.66 1.27
N ASN A 105 -4.03 5.93 -0.01
CA ASN A 105 -5.22 6.68 -0.38
C ASN A 105 -6.46 5.89 0.02
N PRO A 106 -7.40 6.48 0.79
CA PRO A 106 -8.62 5.80 1.19
C PRO A 106 -9.35 5.23 -0.02
N LEU A 107 -9.79 3.98 0.11
CA LEU A 107 -10.54 3.33 -0.95
C LEU A 107 -11.86 4.08 -1.16
N ARG A 108 -12.06 4.67 -2.34
CA ARG A 108 -13.30 5.32 -2.73
C ARG A 108 -14.11 4.38 -3.62
N CYS A 109 -15.37 4.16 -3.28
CA CYS A 109 -16.30 3.40 -4.09
C CYS A 109 -16.74 4.25 -5.30
N PHE A 110 -16.39 3.86 -6.51
CA PHE A 110 -16.77 4.60 -7.72
C PHE A 110 -18.26 4.49 -8.11
N GLN A 111 -19.06 3.72 -7.36
CA GLN A 111 -20.51 3.65 -7.54
C GLN A 111 -21.22 4.65 -6.63
N CYS A 112 -21.04 4.56 -5.30
CA CYS A 112 -21.73 5.44 -4.35
C CYS A 112 -20.90 6.64 -3.86
N GLN A 113 -19.65 6.79 -4.32
CA GLN A 113 -18.67 7.80 -3.93
C GLN A 113 -18.26 7.83 -2.45
N ARG A 114 -18.77 6.92 -1.60
CA ARG A 114 -18.35 6.78 -0.20
C ARG A 114 -16.99 6.07 -0.09
N TYR A 115 -16.27 6.35 0.99
CA TYR A 115 -15.02 5.68 1.32
C TYR A 115 -15.25 4.31 1.96
N SER A 116 -14.16 3.54 2.14
CA SER A 116 -14.02 2.25 2.84
C SER A 116 -14.26 0.97 2.06
N HIS A 117 -14.93 1.01 0.91
CA HIS A 117 -15.31 -0.20 0.18
C HIS A 117 -15.14 -0.08 -1.34
N SER A 118 -15.03 -1.22 -2.00
CA SER A 118 -14.93 -1.28 -3.46
C SER A 118 -16.32 -1.31 -4.10
N LYS A 119 -16.37 -1.06 -5.41
CA LYS A 119 -17.62 -1.15 -6.20
C LYS A 119 -18.28 -2.52 -6.08
N TYR A 120 -17.48 -3.60 -6.05
CA TYR A 120 -17.97 -4.99 -6.06
C TYR A 120 -18.78 -5.38 -4.81
N VAL A 121 -18.51 -4.74 -3.68
CA VAL A 121 -19.21 -4.99 -2.40
C VAL A 121 -20.17 -3.84 -2.03
N CYS A 122 -20.38 -2.90 -2.95
CA CYS A 122 -21.19 -1.72 -2.71
C CYS A 122 -22.67 -2.08 -2.58
N ARG A 123 -23.29 -1.62 -1.49
CA ARG A 123 -24.74 -1.70 -1.25
C ARG A 123 -25.46 -0.36 -1.44
N GLY A 124 -24.73 0.70 -1.78
CA GLY A 124 -25.26 2.04 -1.98
C GLY A 124 -25.81 2.29 -3.38
N ARG A 125 -26.64 3.33 -3.52
CA ARG A 125 -27.14 3.82 -4.81
C ARG A 125 -26.01 4.48 -5.62
N PRO A 126 -26.06 4.43 -6.96
CA PRO A 126 -25.11 5.17 -7.80
C PRO A 126 -25.20 6.66 -7.45
N THR A 127 -24.04 7.31 -7.33
CA THR A 127 -23.92 8.72 -7.00
C THR A 127 -22.97 9.37 -7.99
N CYS A 128 -23.42 10.46 -8.60
CA CYS A 128 -22.65 11.15 -9.60
C CYS A 128 -21.42 11.81 -8.95
N PRO A 129 -20.18 11.52 -9.41
CA PRO A 129 -18.98 12.13 -8.86
C PRO A 129 -18.83 13.62 -9.19
N ARG A 130 -19.61 14.14 -10.16
CA ARG A 130 -19.58 15.55 -10.58
C ARG A 130 -20.49 16.43 -9.73
N CYS A 131 -21.76 16.03 -9.54
CA CYS A 131 -22.76 16.83 -8.84
C CYS A 131 -23.17 16.29 -7.46
N GLY A 132 -22.77 15.07 -7.09
CA GLY A 132 -23.09 14.46 -5.80
C GLY A 132 -24.50 13.91 -5.65
N GLU A 133 -25.35 14.00 -6.68
CA GLU A 133 -26.72 13.45 -6.63
C GLU A 133 -26.75 11.93 -6.73
N SER A 134 -27.63 11.32 -5.95
CA SER A 134 -27.89 9.89 -5.96
C SER A 134 -28.94 9.52 -7.00
N GLY A 135 -28.74 8.40 -7.70
CA GLY A 135 -29.70 7.82 -8.64
C GLY A 135 -29.11 7.56 -10.03
N TYR A 136 -27.97 8.18 -10.37
CA TYR A 136 -27.36 8.07 -11.67
C TYR A 136 -25.83 8.23 -11.61
N ASN A 137 -25.14 7.89 -12.70
CA ASN A 137 -23.68 7.98 -12.83
C ASN A 137 -23.27 9.25 -13.60
N SER A 138 -21.97 9.51 -13.74
CA SER A 138 -21.48 10.68 -14.47
C SER A 138 -21.90 10.75 -15.95
N ALA A 139 -22.23 9.62 -16.58
CA ALA A 139 -22.67 9.57 -17.98
C ALA A 139 -24.03 10.25 -18.20
N ASP A 140 -24.93 10.14 -17.21
CA ASP A 140 -26.29 10.67 -17.28
C ASP A 140 -26.40 12.07 -16.63
N CYS A 141 -25.25 12.67 -16.29
CA CYS A 141 -25.20 13.95 -15.58
C CYS A 141 -25.38 15.12 -16.54
N THR A 142 -26.52 15.80 -16.44
CA THR A 142 -26.84 17.02 -17.21
C THR A 142 -26.32 18.31 -16.57
N LYS A 143 -25.86 18.25 -15.31
CA LYS A 143 -25.27 19.40 -14.60
C LYS A 143 -23.83 19.64 -15.07
N LYS A 144 -23.55 20.86 -15.53
CA LYS A 144 -22.21 21.32 -15.90
C LYS A 144 -21.40 21.67 -14.65
#